data_AF-A0A0R3SYL8-F1
#
_entry.id   AF-A0A0R3SYL8-F1
#
_cell.length_a   1.000
_cell.length_b   1.000
_cell.length_c   1.000
_cell.angle_alpha   90.00
_cell.angle_beta   90.00
_cell.angle_gamma   90.00
#
_symmetry.space_group_name_H-M   'P 1'
#
loop_
_entity.id
_entity.type
_entity.pdbx_description
1 polymer ?
#
loop_
_entity_poly.entity_id
_entity_poly.type
_entity_poly.pdbx_seq_one_letter_code
_entity_poly.pdbx_strand_id
1 'polypeptide(L)'
;MLWDEASICALCQRRIGSEIANPSKCSHFFHTECIRKYANENNYGGRSKCPVKGCRNIFLRIDVRNEASNDKFPQFIIVESRHRCPICGDVIQDPFAKTNICQHNFCYQCLKESATYRTICPVDRKDFTEIFIFDRNKDPIYKNEKAPQIICLICLEPIATSTVEFHPEYNKPCHSACLQDEDGGSFGD
;
A
#
# COMPACT_ATOMS: atom_id res chain seq x y z
N MET A 1 -36.54 -26.22 26.84
CA MET A 1 -36.72 -25.24 25.75
C MET A 1 -35.56 -24.27 25.78
N LEU A 2 -34.55 -24.41 24.92
CA LEU A 2 -33.63 -23.32 24.57
C LEU A 2 -33.18 -23.57 23.13
N TRP A 3 -33.80 -22.86 22.20
CA TRP A 3 -33.49 -22.89 20.78
C TRP A 3 -32.22 -22.07 20.56
N ASP A 4 -31.15 -22.72 20.11
CA ASP A 4 -30.45 -22.40 18.85
C ASP A 4 -30.45 -20.89 18.47
N GLU A 5 -29.63 -20.08 19.14
CA GLU A 5 -29.34 -18.71 18.69
C GLU A 5 -28.39 -18.76 17.48
N ALA A 6 -28.93 -19.19 16.34
CA ALA A 6 -28.26 -19.04 15.07
C ALA A 6 -27.95 -17.56 14.87
N SER A 7 -26.67 -17.19 14.98
CA SER A 7 -26.21 -15.82 14.75
C SER A 7 -26.72 -15.36 13.39
N ILE A 8 -27.52 -14.30 13.32
CA ILE A 8 -28.05 -13.77 12.06
C ILE A 8 -27.02 -12.81 11.47
N CYS A 9 -26.74 -12.95 10.18
CA CYS A 9 -25.85 -12.02 9.49
C CYS A 9 -26.49 -10.64 9.38
N ALA A 10 -25.89 -9.61 9.98
CA ALA A 10 -26.48 -8.27 9.99
C ALA A 10 -26.49 -7.56 8.62
N LEU A 11 -25.83 -8.13 7.60
CA LEU A 11 -25.86 -7.61 6.22
C LEU A 11 -26.95 -8.26 5.35
N CYS A 12 -27.06 -9.60 5.38
CA CYS A 12 -27.99 -10.32 4.50
C CYS A 12 -29.22 -10.91 5.21
N GLN A 13 -29.30 -10.76 6.54
CA GLN A 13 -30.41 -11.22 7.39
C GLN A 13 -30.68 -12.74 7.35
N ARG A 14 -29.74 -13.53 6.84
CA ARG A 14 -29.79 -15.01 6.85
C ARG A 14 -28.98 -15.58 8.01
N ARG A 15 -29.33 -16.80 8.44
CA ARG A 15 -28.61 -17.54 9.48
C ARG A 15 -27.14 -17.73 9.09
N ILE A 16 -26.25 -17.56 10.04
CA ILE A 16 -24.83 -17.90 9.94
C ILE A 16 -24.68 -19.37 10.35
N GLY A 17 -23.84 -20.11 9.62
CA GLY A 17 -23.50 -21.50 9.94
C GLY A 17 -22.38 -21.60 10.97
N SER A 18 -21.50 -22.58 10.81
CA SER A 18 -20.37 -22.83 11.73
C SER A 18 -19.23 -21.82 11.61
N GLU A 19 -19.15 -21.07 10.51
CA GLU A 19 -18.14 -20.02 10.31
C GLU A 19 -18.74 -18.64 10.52
N ILE A 20 -18.22 -17.91 11.50
CA ILE A 20 -18.70 -16.61 11.93
C ILE A 20 -17.58 -15.59 11.79
N ALA A 21 -17.88 -14.44 11.19
CA ALA A 21 -16.97 -13.32 11.07
C ALA A 21 -17.46 -12.10 11.85
N ASN A 22 -16.56 -11.41 12.56
CA ASN A 22 -16.85 -10.15 13.23
C ASN A 22 -15.74 -9.11 13.00
N PRO A 23 -16.06 -7.82 12.89
CA PRO A 23 -15.05 -6.76 12.95
C PRO A 23 -14.28 -6.82 14.28
N SER A 24 -12.96 -6.62 14.26
CA SER A 24 -12.11 -6.75 15.46
C SER A 24 -12.39 -5.78 16.61
N LYS A 25 -13.29 -4.81 16.41
CA LYS A 25 -13.67 -3.78 17.38
C LYS A 25 -15.15 -3.84 17.79
N CYS A 26 -15.90 -4.85 17.37
CA CYS A 26 -17.27 -5.07 17.83
C CYS A 26 -17.70 -6.54 17.72
N SER A 27 -18.73 -6.92 18.46
CA SER A 27 -19.30 -8.28 18.50
C SER A 27 -20.45 -8.50 17.49
N HIS A 28 -20.52 -7.71 16.41
CA HIS A 28 -21.52 -7.90 15.37
C HIS A 28 -21.11 -9.03 14.42
N PHE A 29 -22.03 -9.94 14.14
CA PHE A 29 -21.78 -11.16 13.38
C PHE A 29 -22.22 -11.06 11.92
N PHE A 30 -21.41 -11.65 11.05
CA PHE A 30 -21.62 -11.69 9.61
C PHE A 30 -21.15 -13.02 9.03
N HIS A 31 -21.66 -13.38 7.85
CA HIS A 31 -20.93 -14.30 6.98
C HIS A 31 -19.61 -13.65 6.57
N THR A 32 -18.52 -14.43 6.56
CA THR A 32 -17.18 -14.01 6.15
C THR A 32 -17.20 -13.26 4.81
N GLU A 33 -17.91 -13.80 3.82
CA GLU A 33 -18.01 -13.19 2.49
C GLU A 33 -18.79 -11.87 2.50
N CYS A 34 -19.86 -11.78 3.29
CA CYS A 34 -20.69 -10.57 3.37
C CYS A 34 -19.87 -9.40 3.94
N ILE A 35 -19.21 -9.60 5.08
CA ILE A 35 -18.42 -8.53 5.71
C ILE A 35 -17.16 -8.22 4.91
N ARG A 36 -16.52 -9.21 4.27
CA ARG A 36 -15.40 -9.00 3.36
C ARG A 36 -15.80 -8.12 2.16
N LYS A 37 -16.90 -8.46 1.49
CA LYS A 37 -17.42 -7.68 0.36
C LYS A 37 -17.74 -6.26 0.78
N TYR A 38 -18.50 -6.10 1.86
CA TYR A 38 -18.83 -4.79 2.41
C TYR A 38 -17.57 -3.98 2.76
N ALA A 39 -16.62 -4.56 3.48
CA ALA A 39 -15.39 -3.87 3.88
C ALA A 39 -14.56 -3.47 2.65
N ASN A 40 -14.51 -4.30 1.61
CA ASN A 40 -13.86 -3.96 0.36
C ASN A 40 -14.57 -2.80 -0.35
N GLU A 41 -15.89 -2.72 -0.33
CA GLU A 41 -16.66 -1.64 -0.96
C GLU A 41 -16.68 -0.34 -0.13
N ASN A 42 -16.51 -0.45 1.18
CA ASN A 42 -16.71 0.63 2.16
C ASN A 42 -15.49 0.83 3.06
N ASN A 43 -14.26 0.66 2.54
CA ASN A 43 -13.05 1.04 3.25
C ASN A 43 -12.50 2.38 2.80
N TYR A 44 -11.93 3.11 3.74
CA TYR A 44 -11.12 4.29 3.53
C TYR A 44 -9.76 4.08 4.16
N GLY A 45 -8.74 3.89 3.33
CA GLY A 45 -7.37 3.63 3.78
C GLY A 45 -7.22 2.37 4.65
N GLY A 46 -7.86 1.28 4.24
CA GLY A 46 -7.83 -0.01 4.95
C GLY A 46 -8.70 -0.07 6.20
N ARG A 47 -9.43 1.02 6.49
CA ARG A 47 -10.36 1.12 7.62
C ARG A 47 -11.79 1.07 7.10
N SER A 48 -12.65 0.22 7.64
CA SER A 48 -14.08 0.23 7.34
C SER A 48 -14.90 0.49 8.60
N LYS A 49 -16.04 1.17 8.44
CA LYS A 49 -17.02 1.37 9.52
C LYS A 49 -17.91 0.14 9.59
N CYS A 50 -18.23 -0.33 10.80
CA CYS A 50 -19.19 -1.43 10.97
C CYS A 50 -20.53 -1.10 10.27
N PRO A 51 -21.11 -2.03 9.48
CA PRO A 51 -22.35 -1.78 8.75
C PRO A 51 -23.61 -1.74 9.63
N VAL A 52 -23.53 -2.16 10.89
CA VAL A 52 -24.70 -2.17 11.78
C VAL A 52 -25.10 -0.75 12.16
N LYS A 53 -26.37 -0.41 11.92
CA LYS A 53 -26.93 0.90 12.28
C LYS A 53 -26.73 1.18 13.77
N GLY A 54 -26.14 2.34 14.08
CA GLY A 54 -25.82 2.75 15.45
C GLY A 54 -24.43 2.32 15.94
N CYS A 55 -23.78 1.36 15.27
CA CYS A 55 -22.40 1.03 15.55
C CYS A 55 -21.46 2.07 14.92
N ARG A 56 -20.59 2.68 15.73
CA ARG A 56 -19.60 3.68 15.27
C ARG A 56 -18.19 3.14 15.18
N ASN A 57 -18.00 1.84 15.43
CA ASN A 57 -16.69 1.22 15.44
C ASN A 57 -16.09 1.14 14.04
N ILE A 58 -14.81 1.47 13.97
CA ILE A 58 -13.97 1.36 12.76
C ILE A 58 -13.06 0.15 12.96
N PHE A 59 -12.92 -0.68 11.92
CA PHE A 59 -12.11 -1.88 11.95
C PHE A 59 -11.12 -1.93 10.77
N LEU A 60 -9.97 -2.52 11.04
CA LEU A 60 -8.90 -2.84 10.07
C LEU A 60 -8.85 -4.34 9.77
N ARG A 61 -9.49 -5.14 10.64
CA ARG A 61 -9.37 -6.60 10.68
C ARG A 61 -10.75 -7.21 10.94
N ILE A 62 -11.03 -8.29 10.24
CA ILE A 62 -12.19 -9.15 10.44
C ILE A 62 -11.65 -10.42 11.10
N ASP A 63 -12.16 -10.73 12.29
CA ASP A 63 -11.85 -11.97 13.00
C ASP A 63 -12.80 -13.05 12.48
N VAL A 64 -12.28 -14.21 12.10
CA VAL A 64 -13.05 -15.36 11.61
C VAL A 64 -12.89 -16.50 12.60
N ARG A 65 -14.01 -17.09 13.00
CA ARG A 65 -14.06 -18.22 13.93
C ARG A 65 -14.87 -19.33 13.27
N ASN A 66 -14.35 -20.54 13.29
CA ASN A 66 -15.06 -21.71 12.81
C ASN A 66 -15.23 -22.68 13.96
N GLU A 67 -16.48 -22.86 14.40
CA GLU A 67 -16.84 -23.72 15.53
C GLU A 67 -16.61 -25.21 15.24
N ALA A 68 -16.55 -25.61 13.97
CA ALA A 68 -16.27 -26.97 13.57
C ALA A 68 -14.77 -27.30 13.54
N SER A 69 -13.90 -26.28 13.53
CA SER A 69 -12.45 -26.47 13.51
C SER A 69 -11.86 -26.31 14.91
N ASN A 70 -11.09 -27.28 15.38
CA ASN A 70 -10.25 -27.14 16.58
C ASN A 70 -8.95 -26.37 16.30
N ASP A 71 -8.96 -25.49 15.28
CA ASP A 71 -7.79 -24.77 14.82
C ASP A 71 -7.34 -23.77 15.89
N LYS A 72 -6.12 -23.96 16.39
CA LYS A 72 -5.53 -23.15 17.47
C LYS A 72 -5.06 -21.77 17.01
N PHE A 73 -5.20 -21.45 15.72
CA PHE A 73 -4.75 -20.19 15.16
C PHE A 73 -5.95 -19.29 14.82
N PRO A 74 -5.97 -18.03 15.31
CA PRO A 74 -7.03 -17.11 14.95
C PRO A 74 -6.93 -16.79 13.46
N GLN A 75 -7.94 -17.20 12.68
CA GLN A 75 -8.05 -16.78 11.29
C GLN A 75 -8.52 -15.32 11.26
N PHE A 76 -7.81 -14.46 10.55
CA PHE A 76 -8.20 -13.07 10.39
C PHE A 76 -7.99 -12.59 8.96
N ILE A 77 -8.88 -11.70 8.52
CA ILE A 77 -8.80 -11.02 7.22
C ILE A 77 -8.48 -9.55 7.47
N ILE A 78 -7.42 -9.04 6.86
CA ILE A 78 -7.12 -7.61 6.86
C ILE A 78 -7.98 -6.95 5.80
N VAL A 79 -8.66 -5.87 6.17
CA VAL A 79 -9.46 -5.08 5.22
C VAL A 79 -8.49 -4.43 4.25
N GLU A 80 -8.54 -4.88 3.00
CA GLU A 80 -7.65 -4.38 1.97
C GLU A 80 -7.92 -2.90 1.74
N SER A 81 -6.87 -2.11 1.86
CA SER A 81 -6.93 -0.73 1.48
C SER A 81 -6.95 -0.62 -0.04
N ARG A 82 -8.05 -0.15 -0.64
CA ARG A 82 -8.05 0.25 -2.06
C ARG A 82 -7.35 1.61 -2.22
N HIS A 83 -6.10 1.73 -1.76
CA HIS A 83 -5.30 2.90 -2.04
C HIS A 83 -5.00 2.91 -3.54
N ARG A 84 -5.34 4.01 -4.20
CA ARG A 84 -4.82 4.28 -5.54
C ARG A 84 -3.38 4.72 -5.40
N CYS A 85 -2.51 4.22 -6.28
CA CYS A 85 -1.14 4.66 -6.33
C CYS A 85 -1.13 6.13 -6.74
N PRO A 86 -0.51 7.02 -5.97
CA PRO A 86 -0.45 8.45 -6.32
C PRO A 86 0.44 8.72 -7.54
N ILE A 87 1.21 7.71 -8.02
CA ILE A 87 2.05 7.81 -9.21
C ILE A 87 1.24 7.45 -10.48
N CYS A 88 0.61 6.27 -10.52
CA CYS A 88 -0.12 5.82 -11.73
C CYS A 88 -1.65 5.99 -11.67
N GLY A 89 -2.23 6.28 -10.50
CA GLY A 89 -3.67 6.42 -10.32
C GLY A 89 -4.44 5.09 -10.19
N ASP A 90 -3.82 3.95 -10.50
CA ASP A 90 -4.43 2.62 -10.38
C ASP A 90 -4.52 2.12 -8.94
N VAL A 91 -5.39 1.14 -8.70
CA VAL A 91 -5.48 0.47 -7.39
C VAL A 91 -4.20 -0.31 -7.14
N ILE A 92 -3.54 -0.04 -6.00
CA ILE A 92 -2.31 -0.71 -5.59
C ILE A 92 -2.57 -2.21 -5.42
N GLN A 93 -1.85 -3.02 -6.20
CA GLN A 93 -1.81 -4.47 -6.09
C GLN A 93 -0.60 -4.93 -5.29
N ASP A 94 -0.61 -6.18 -4.84
CA ASP A 94 0.54 -6.79 -4.21
C ASP A 94 1.56 -7.30 -5.26
N PRO A 95 2.86 -7.27 -4.96
CA PRO A 95 3.45 -6.61 -3.80
C PRO A 95 3.40 -5.07 -3.94
N PHE A 96 3.21 -4.39 -2.81
CA PHE A 96 3.22 -2.92 -2.75
C PHE A 96 4.44 -2.41 -1.98
N ALA A 97 4.73 -1.13 -2.12
CA ALA A 97 5.92 -0.54 -1.53
C ALA A 97 5.63 0.70 -0.69
N LYS A 98 6.49 0.90 0.32
CA LYS A 98 6.64 2.14 1.08
C LYS A 98 8.11 2.52 1.11
N THR A 99 8.38 3.80 1.33
CA THR A 99 9.72 4.26 1.73
C THR A 99 9.97 3.92 3.20
N ASN A 100 11.23 3.82 3.64
CA ASN A 100 11.58 3.63 5.06
C ASN A 100 11.24 4.82 5.98
N ILE A 101 10.86 5.98 5.44
CA ILE A 101 10.67 7.24 6.19
C ILE A 101 9.22 7.66 6.40
N CYS A 102 8.25 7.08 5.68
CA CYS A 102 6.84 7.50 5.75
C CYS A 102 5.88 6.33 5.50
N GLN A 103 4.57 6.59 5.60
CA GLN A 103 3.52 5.57 5.52
C GLN A 103 2.75 5.59 4.18
N HIS A 104 3.23 6.35 3.18
CA HIS A 104 2.59 6.40 1.86
C HIS A 104 2.81 5.10 1.09
N ASN A 105 1.75 4.59 0.46
CA ASN A 105 1.77 3.33 -0.29
C ASN A 105 1.83 3.59 -1.79
N PHE A 106 2.58 2.75 -2.49
CA PHE A 106 2.75 2.79 -3.94
C PHE A 106 2.72 1.38 -4.53
N CYS A 107 2.42 1.26 -5.82
CA CYS A 107 2.80 0.05 -6.55
C CYS A 107 4.33 -0.10 -6.45
N TYR A 108 4.84 -1.31 -6.22
CA TYR A 108 6.28 -1.54 -6.09
C TYR A 108 7.05 -0.99 -7.29
N GLN A 109 6.59 -1.31 -8.50
CA GLN A 109 7.25 -0.87 -9.73
C GLN A 109 7.25 0.65 -9.88
N CYS A 110 6.15 1.33 -9.56
CA CYS A 110 6.06 2.78 -9.66
C CYS A 110 7.03 3.49 -8.70
N LEU A 111 7.13 3.05 -7.45
CA LEU A 111 8.08 3.66 -6.50
C LEU A 111 9.53 3.37 -6.92
N LYS A 112 9.81 2.15 -7.39
CA LYS A 112 11.15 1.77 -7.87
C LYS A 112 11.60 2.61 -9.05
N GLU A 113 10.74 2.81 -10.04
CA GLU A 113 11.01 3.68 -11.20
C GLU A 113 11.19 5.13 -10.77
N SER A 114 10.29 5.67 -9.94
CA SER A 114 10.43 7.03 -9.40
C SER A 114 11.77 7.23 -8.68
N ALA A 115 12.21 6.22 -7.92
CA ALA A 115 13.46 6.27 -7.18
C ALA A 115 14.71 6.37 -8.07
N THR A 116 14.63 5.96 -9.34
CA THR A 116 15.74 6.12 -10.30
C THR A 116 15.97 7.58 -10.71
N TYR A 117 14.94 8.43 -10.56
CA TYR A 117 15.03 9.86 -10.85
C TYR A 117 15.37 10.67 -9.60
N ARG A 118 14.66 10.41 -8.50
CA ARG A 118 14.90 11.04 -7.19
C ARG A 118 14.53 10.08 -6.07
N THR A 119 15.37 9.92 -5.06
CA THR A 119 15.05 9.14 -3.85
C THR A 119 14.28 9.97 -2.83
N ILE A 120 13.21 10.65 -3.29
CA ILE A 120 12.28 11.41 -2.47
C ILE A 120 10.88 10.80 -2.57
N CYS A 121 10.15 10.78 -1.46
CA CYS A 121 8.77 10.32 -1.47
C CYS A 121 7.91 11.22 -2.39
N PRO A 122 7.19 10.66 -3.39
CA PRO A 122 6.38 11.47 -4.31
C PRO A 122 5.23 12.26 -3.67
N VAL A 123 4.87 11.94 -2.41
CA VAL A 123 3.75 12.57 -1.70
C VAL A 123 4.22 13.68 -0.76
N ASP A 124 5.14 13.37 0.16
CA ASP A 124 5.60 14.32 1.19
C ASP A 124 7.05 14.81 0.99
N ARG A 125 7.69 14.44 -0.13
CA ARG A 125 9.01 14.91 -0.59
C ARG A 125 10.17 14.66 0.37
N LYS A 126 10.01 13.76 1.34
CA LYS A 126 11.09 13.36 2.25
C LYS A 126 12.07 12.42 1.56
N ASP A 127 13.36 12.63 1.79
CA ASP A 127 14.42 11.75 1.32
C ASP A 127 14.35 10.37 1.97
N PHE A 128 14.50 9.33 1.17
CA PHE A 128 14.53 7.94 1.63
C PHE A 128 15.74 7.21 1.07
N THR A 129 16.16 6.15 1.78
CA THR A 129 17.33 5.34 1.41
C THR A 129 16.98 3.88 1.14
N GLU A 130 15.76 3.47 1.49
CA GLU A 130 15.29 2.09 1.35
C GLU A 130 13.82 2.05 0.91
N ILE A 131 13.52 1.02 0.11
CA ILE A 131 12.17 0.65 -0.32
C ILE A 131 11.79 -0.61 0.44
N PHE A 132 10.72 -0.52 1.24
CA PHE A 132 10.12 -1.64 1.94
C PHE A 132 9.00 -2.23 1.10
N ILE A 133 9.03 -3.55 0.91
CA ILE A 133 8.12 -4.30 0.04
C ILE A 133 7.22 -5.18 0.91
N PHE A 134 5.93 -5.04 0.69
CA PHE A 134 4.85 -5.63 1.46
C PHE A 134 4.01 -6.54 0.55
N ASP A 135 3.52 -7.64 1.11
CA ASP A 135 2.61 -8.59 0.48
C ASP A 135 1.53 -8.90 1.52
N ARG A 136 0.24 -8.62 1.23
CA ARG A 136 -0.84 -8.77 2.22
C ARG A 136 -1.04 -10.22 2.66
N ASN A 137 -0.54 -11.18 1.88
CA ASN A 137 -0.63 -12.61 2.17
C ASN A 137 0.60 -13.16 2.92
N LYS A 138 1.59 -12.32 3.22
CA LYS A 138 2.83 -12.71 3.92
C LYS A 138 3.10 -11.80 5.12
N ASP A 139 4.22 -12.07 5.80
CA ASP A 139 4.73 -11.25 6.90
C ASP A 139 4.74 -9.74 6.56
N PRO A 140 4.57 -8.87 7.57
CA PRO A 140 4.33 -7.45 7.39
C PRO A 140 5.46 -6.67 6.71
N ILE A 141 6.67 -7.23 6.58
CA ILE A 141 7.67 -6.81 5.58
C ILE A 141 8.24 -8.11 5.02
N TYR A 142 7.91 -8.45 3.78
CA TYR A 142 8.46 -9.66 3.16
C TYR A 142 9.88 -9.40 2.60
N LYS A 143 10.20 -8.15 2.21
CA LYS A 143 11.51 -7.79 1.67
C LYS A 143 11.80 -6.29 1.81
N ASN A 144 13.07 -5.92 1.97
CA ASN A 144 13.54 -4.55 1.79
C ASN A 144 14.66 -4.49 0.75
N GLU A 145 14.75 -3.37 0.03
CA GLU A 145 15.77 -3.09 -0.97
C GLU A 145 16.36 -1.69 -0.72
N LYS A 146 17.67 -1.51 -0.99
CA LYS A 146 18.26 -0.17 -1.03
C LYS A 146 17.64 0.61 -2.20
N ALA A 147 17.42 1.91 -2.00
CA ALA A 147 17.03 2.77 -3.10
C ALA A 147 18.09 2.71 -4.21
N PRO A 148 17.69 2.69 -5.49
CA PRO A 148 18.64 2.70 -6.60
C PRO A 148 19.51 3.95 -6.57
N GLN A 149 20.76 3.83 -7.01
CA GLN A 149 21.59 5.01 -7.23
C GLN A 149 21.07 5.78 -8.43
N ILE A 150 20.98 7.11 -8.30
CA ILE A 150 20.64 7.99 -9.41
C ILE A 150 21.89 8.12 -10.27
N ILE A 151 21.77 7.85 -11.57
CA ILE A 151 22.89 7.89 -12.51
C ILE A 151 22.71 9.05 -13.48
N CYS A 152 23.78 9.81 -13.69
CA CYS A 152 23.79 10.91 -14.67
C CYS A 152 23.59 10.40 -16.08
N LEU A 153 22.71 11.04 -16.84
CA LEU A 153 22.46 10.73 -18.25
C LEU A 153 23.72 10.89 -19.11
N ILE A 154 24.53 11.91 -18.82
CA ILE A 154 25.66 12.31 -19.66
C ILE A 154 26.93 11.52 -19.29
N CYS A 155 27.39 11.64 -18.04
CA CYS A 155 28.67 11.04 -17.63
C CYS A 155 28.55 9.62 -17.06
N LEU A 156 27.32 9.11 -16.84
CA LEU A 156 27.04 7.79 -16.26
C LEU A 156 27.57 7.58 -14.83
N GLU A 157 27.94 8.66 -14.14
CA GLU A 157 28.37 8.60 -12.73
C GLU A 157 27.19 8.79 -11.77
N PRO A 158 27.29 8.27 -10.52
CA PRO A 158 26.29 8.49 -9.49
C PRO A 158 26.09 9.97 -9.14
N ILE A 159 24.83 10.37 -8.94
CA ILE A 159 24.43 11.71 -8.50
C ILE A 159 23.86 11.62 -7.09
N ALA A 160 24.28 12.52 -6.21
CA ALA A 160 23.64 12.67 -4.91
C ALA A 160 22.22 13.24 -5.08
N THR A 161 21.23 12.67 -4.39
CA THR A 161 19.82 13.09 -4.50
C THR A 161 19.60 14.57 -4.23
N SER A 162 20.41 15.18 -3.35
CA SER A 162 20.33 16.62 -3.03
C SER A 162 20.83 17.54 -4.14
N THR A 163 21.60 17.04 -5.10
CA THR A 163 22.23 17.83 -6.16
C THR A 163 21.79 17.42 -7.57
N VAL A 164 20.77 16.56 -7.67
CA VAL A 164 20.27 16.09 -8.97
C VAL A 164 19.53 17.18 -9.72
N GLU A 165 20.02 17.48 -10.92
CA GLU A 165 19.36 18.31 -11.93
C GLU A 165 18.80 17.43 -13.05
N PHE A 166 18.04 18.04 -13.97
CA PHE A 166 17.34 17.32 -15.03
C PHE A 166 17.71 17.93 -16.37
N HIS A 167 18.13 17.08 -17.31
CA HIS A 167 18.43 17.51 -18.67
C HIS A 167 17.19 18.14 -19.32
N PRO A 168 17.29 19.35 -19.91
CA PRO A 168 16.12 20.08 -20.40
C PRO A 168 15.39 19.33 -21.53
N GLU A 169 16.12 18.68 -22.43
CA GLU A 169 15.52 17.91 -23.53
C GLU A 169 14.96 16.54 -23.10
N TYR A 170 15.74 15.74 -22.35
CA TYR A 170 15.38 14.35 -22.05
C TYR A 170 14.65 14.16 -20.71
N ASN A 171 14.58 15.19 -19.87
CA ASN A 171 14.04 15.14 -18.51
C ASN A 171 14.60 13.96 -17.68
N LYS A 172 15.90 13.73 -17.79
CA LYS A 172 16.63 12.66 -17.08
C LYS A 172 17.65 13.25 -16.10
N PRO A 173 17.99 12.52 -15.03
CA PRO A 173 18.95 12.98 -14.02
C PRO A 173 20.28 13.36 -14.64
N CYS A 174 20.84 14.49 -14.24
CA CYS A 174 22.13 14.98 -14.71
C CYS A 174 22.83 15.78 -13.61
N HIS A 175 24.17 15.86 -13.66
CA HIS A 175 24.92 16.81 -12.85
C HIS A 175 24.80 18.21 -13.46
N SER A 176 24.74 19.25 -12.62
CA SER A 176 24.75 20.64 -13.08
C SER A 176 25.95 20.96 -13.97
N ALA A 177 27.11 20.36 -13.67
CA ALA A 177 28.33 20.53 -14.46
C ALA A 177 28.17 20.02 -15.90
N CYS A 178 27.57 18.84 -16.08
CA CYS A 178 27.36 18.23 -17.39
C CYS A 178 26.36 19.02 -18.26
N LEU A 179 25.48 19.82 -17.65
CA LEU A 179 24.52 20.66 -18.37
C LEU A 179 25.15 21.96 -18.90
N GLN A 180 26.28 22.40 -18.36
CA GLN A 180 26.96 23.64 -18.76
C GLN A 180 27.92 23.45 -19.94
N ASP A 181 28.32 22.21 -20.22
CA ASP A 181 29.26 21.89 -21.30
C ASP A 181 28.63 21.90 -22.70
N GLU A 182 27.30 21.97 -22.82
CA GLU A 182 26.60 22.02 -24.12
C GLU A 182 26.60 23.41 -24.77
N ASP A 183 26.80 24.49 -23.99
CA ASP A 183 26.80 25.88 -24.50
C ASP A 183 28.20 26.37 -24.96
N GLY A 184 29.24 25.54 -24.84
CA GLY A 184 30.64 25.89 -25.13
C GLY A 184 31.12 25.62 -26.57
N GLY A 185 30.25 25.14 -27.45
CA GLY A 185 30.57 24.83 -28.85
C GLY A 185 30.65 26.06 -29.76
N SER A 186 31.47 27.06 -29.42
CA SER A 186 31.91 28.03 -30.43
C SER A 186 32.89 27.33 -31.38
N PHE A 187 32.37 26.79 -32.49
CA PHE A 187 33.19 26.59 -33.68
C PHE A 187 33.69 27.97 -34.13
N GLY A 188 35.01 28.13 -34.15
CA GLY A 188 35.66 29.35 -34.61
C GLY A 188 35.42 29.62 -36.09
N ASP A 189 35.44 30.89 -36.44
CA ASP A 189 36.48 31.47 -37.30
C ASP A 189 36.74 32.93 -36.85
#